data_AF-A0A7C2GYA1-F1
#
_entry.id   AF-A0A7C2GYA1-F1
#
_cell.length_a   1.000
_cell.length_b   1.000
_cell.length_c   1.000
_cell.angle_alpha   90.00
_cell.angle_beta   90.00
_cell.angle_gamma   90.00
#
_symmetry.space_group_name_H-M   'P 1'
#
loop_
_entity.id
_entity.type
_entity.pdbx_description
1 polymer ?
#
loop_
_entity_poly.entity_id
_entity_poly.type
_entity_poly.pdbx_seq_one_letter_code
_entity_poly.pdbx_strand_id
1 'polypeptide(L)'
;KPAPAYELVRAIKETCGENVRVHVHVHATTGVTMVSLMKAIEAGADCVDTSISSLSLGPGHNPTESLVEMLEGTPFSTSLDKKRLLNIKRHFDKIRPRYQQFLSNITGVDTEIFESQIPGGMISNMENQLRQQGAAHRIHEVLEEVPRVRRDAGYPPLVTPTSQIVGTQAVFNVMMGRYKVLTGEFADLMLGYYGATIGQRNPELVQLAAAQAKKQPITCRPADLLKPEWEELRSAAIACKGCNGTDEDVLTYAMFPQVAPKFFATRHEGPKNLGRDPEAAPPAAGPSANGKGPVMARVVYDVTIGERTHKVIVAPAQ
;
A
#
# COMPACT_ATOMS: atom_id res chain seq x y z
N LYS A 1 -9.98 -15.83 -9.55
CA LYS A 1 -10.42 -17.23 -9.81
C LYS A 1 -10.09 -17.55 -11.26
N PRO A 2 -9.65 -18.78 -11.60
CA PRO A 2 -9.19 -19.08 -12.96
C PRO A 2 -10.26 -19.03 -14.04
N ALA A 3 -11.44 -19.64 -13.84
CA ALA A 3 -12.51 -19.64 -14.85
C ALA A 3 -12.98 -18.23 -15.25
N PRO A 4 -13.31 -17.32 -14.31
CA PRO A 4 -13.64 -15.93 -14.66
C PRO A 4 -12.51 -15.17 -15.36
N ALA A 5 -11.24 -15.51 -15.10
CA ALA A 5 -10.11 -14.84 -15.77
C ALA A 5 -10.08 -15.17 -17.26
N TYR A 6 -10.35 -16.43 -17.64
CA TYR A 6 -10.48 -16.83 -19.03
C TYR A 6 -11.67 -16.12 -19.68
N GLU A 7 -12.86 -16.27 -19.08
CA GLU A 7 -14.12 -15.74 -19.62
C GLU A 7 -14.05 -14.22 -19.84
N LEU A 8 -13.51 -13.48 -18.86
CA LEU A 8 -13.42 -12.02 -18.94
C LEU A 8 -12.46 -11.56 -20.03
N VAL A 9 -11.26 -12.15 -20.11
CA VAL A 9 -10.28 -11.76 -21.13
C VAL A 9 -10.81 -12.09 -22.53
N ARG A 10 -11.40 -13.27 -22.70
CA ARG A 10 -12.00 -13.70 -23.97
C ARG A 10 -13.14 -12.78 -24.38
N ALA A 11 -14.04 -12.45 -23.45
CA ALA A 11 -15.15 -11.51 -23.69
C ALA A 11 -14.65 -10.11 -24.07
N ILE A 12 -13.58 -9.60 -23.44
CA ILE A 12 -12.98 -8.31 -23.80
C ILE A 12 -12.45 -8.35 -25.24
N LYS A 13 -11.69 -9.40 -25.61
CA LYS A 13 -11.16 -9.56 -26.96
C LYS A 13 -12.26 -9.68 -28.01
N GLU A 14 -13.33 -10.42 -27.73
CA GLU A 14 -14.48 -10.56 -28.64
C GLU A 14 -15.26 -9.26 -28.80
N THR A 15 -15.49 -8.54 -27.70
CA THR A 15 -16.33 -7.34 -27.70
C THR A 15 -15.59 -6.13 -28.23
N CYS A 16 -14.33 -5.95 -27.83
CA CYS A 16 -13.53 -4.77 -28.14
C CYS A 16 -12.61 -4.98 -29.35
N GLY A 17 -12.44 -6.22 -29.82
CA GLY A 17 -11.59 -6.61 -30.95
C GLY A 17 -10.24 -7.21 -30.52
N GLU A 18 -9.75 -8.18 -31.30
CA GLU A 18 -8.51 -8.93 -30.99
C GLU A 18 -7.27 -8.05 -30.79
N ASN A 19 -7.23 -6.90 -31.48
CA ASN A 19 -6.12 -5.96 -31.44
C ASN A 19 -6.09 -5.12 -30.15
N VAL A 20 -7.15 -5.11 -29.35
CA VAL A 20 -7.17 -4.41 -28.06
C VAL A 20 -6.24 -5.14 -27.10
N ARG A 21 -5.23 -4.45 -26.59
CA ARG A 21 -4.29 -5.03 -25.64
C ARG A 21 -4.96 -5.21 -24.26
N VAL A 22 -4.89 -6.42 -23.74
CA VAL A 22 -5.40 -6.78 -22.42
C VAL A 22 -4.24 -7.06 -21.49
N HIS A 23 -4.15 -6.31 -20.39
CA HIS A 23 -3.14 -6.47 -19.36
C HIS A 23 -3.80 -6.92 -18.06
N VAL A 24 -3.42 -8.10 -17.57
CA VAL A 24 -3.96 -8.68 -16.34
C VAL A 24 -3.04 -8.43 -15.15
N HIS A 25 -3.56 -7.67 -14.18
CA HIS A 25 -2.93 -7.42 -12.89
C HIS A 25 -3.67 -8.19 -11.80
N VAL A 26 -2.97 -9.06 -11.06
CA VAL A 26 -3.59 -9.84 -10.00
C VAL A 26 -2.62 -10.12 -8.85
N HIS A 27 -3.10 -9.97 -7.62
CA HIS A 27 -2.34 -10.27 -6.41
C HIS A 27 -2.31 -11.79 -6.13
N ALA A 28 -1.29 -12.26 -5.44
CA ALA A 28 -1.03 -13.68 -5.15
C ALA A 28 -1.72 -14.19 -3.87
N THR A 29 -2.50 -13.34 -3.20
CA THR A 29 -2.91 -13.55 -1.80
C THR A 29 -3.72 -14.81 -1.60
N THR A 30 -4.53 -15.19 -2.59
CA THR A 30 -5.42 -16.36 -2.52
C THR A 30 -4.79 -17.66 -3.01
N GLY A 31 -3.52 -17.65 -3.45
CA GLY A 31 -2.79 -18.83 -3.88
C GLY A 31 -3.19 -19.44 -5.24
N VAL A 32 -4.34 -19.09 -5.80
CA VAL A 32 -4.85 -19.65 -7.07
C VAL A 32 -4.56 -18.77 -8.29
N THR A 33 -3.87 -17.64 -8.10
CA THR A 33 -3.84 -16.59 -9.12
C THR A 33 -2.78 -16.80 -10.20
N MET A 34 -1.76 -17.64 -9.96
CA MET A 34 -0.88 -18.10 -11.06
C MET A 34 -1.67 -18.87 -12.12
N VAL A 35 -2.57 -19.77 -11.68
CA VAL A 35 -3.50 -20.47 -12.58
C VAL A 35 -4.46 -19.49 -13.26
N SER A 36 -4.86 -18.43 -12.56
CA SER A 36 -5.69 -17.36 -13.15
C SER A 36 -4.94 -16.59 -14.25
N LEU A 37 -3.63 -16.34 -14.08
CA LEU A 37 -2.78 -15.76 -15.11
C LEU A 37 -2.66 -16.69 -16.32
N MET A 38 -2.42 -18.00 -16.13
CA MET A 38 -2.39 -18.94 -17.25
C MET A 38 -3.71 -18.93 -18.03
N LYS A 39 -4.85 -18.95 -17.32
CA LYS A 39 -6.17 -18.86 -17.94
C LYS A 39 -6.41 -17.56 -18.70
N ALA A 40 -5.92 -16.43 -18.18
CA ALA A 40 -5.95 -15.18 -18.92
C ALA A 40 -5.08 -15.22 -20.19
N ILE A 41 -3.88 -15.80 -20.13
CA ILE A 41 -2.98 -15.95 -21.27
C ILE A 41 -3.62 -16.83 -22.35
N GLU A 42 -4.19 -17.98 -21.97
CA GLU A 42 -4.94 -18.87 -22.86
C GLU A 42 -6.13 -18.18 -23.55
N ALA A 43 -6.73 -17.19 -22.90
CA ALA A 43 -7.84 -16.40 -23.45
C ALA A 43 -7.40 -15.25 -24.36
N GLY A 44 -6.09 -14.97 -24.45
CA GLY A 44 -5.51 -13.94 -25.30
C GLY A 44 -4.99 -12.70 -24.57
N ALA A 45 -4.75 -12.75 -23.26
CA ALA A 45 -4.10 -11.64 -22.57
C ALA A 45 -2.70 -11.36 -23.15
N ASP A 46 -2.40 -10.10 -23.43
CA ASP A 46 -1.15 -9.66 -24.04
C ASP A 46 -0.05 -9.41 -23.00
N CYS A 47 -0.45 -9.06 -21.78
CA CYS A 47 0.45 -8.73 -20.68
C CYS A 47 -0.10 -9.28 -19.36
N VAL A 48 0.80 -9.72 -18.48
CA VAL A 48 0.47 -10.11 -17.10
C VAL A 48 1.49 -9.51 -16.14
N ASP A 49 1.05 -9.10 -14.95
CA ASP A 49 1.95 -8.61 -13.91
C ASP A 49 2.44 -9.72 -12.98
N THR A 50 3.75 -9.71 -12.74
CA THR A 50 4.44 -10.56 -11.78
C THR A 50 5.48 -9.75 -11.00
N SER A 51 5.97 -10.30 -9.90
CA SER A 51 7.06 -9.72 -9.10
C SER A 51 8.23 -10.69 -9.06
N ILE A 52 9.45 -10.20 -8.86
CA ILE A 52 10.62 -11.07 -8.67
C ILE A 52 10.43 -11.93 -7.41
N SER A 53 10.70 -13.24 -7.47
CA SER A 53 10.31 -14.20 -6.43
C SER A 53 10.69 -13.83 -4.99
N SER A 54 11.80 -13.10 -4.80
CA SER A 54 12.23 -12.58 -3.50
C SER A 54 11.28 -11.56 -2.86
N LEU A 55 10.41 -10.91 -3.65
CA LEU A 55 9.41 -9.90 -3.27
C LEU A 55 8.00 -10.27 -3.78
N SER A 56 7.73 -11.56 -3.97
CA SER A 56 6.45 -12.06 -4.49
C SER A 56 5.61 -12.71 -3.41
N LEU A 57 4.42 -13.17 -3.81
CA LEU A 57 3.44 -13.89 -3.00
C LEU A 57 2.76 -13.02 -1.93
N GLY A 58 1.86 -13.64 -1.16
CA GLY A 58 1.06 -12.97 -0.14
C GLY A 58 0.31 -11.77 -0.74
N PRO A 59 0.40 -10.57 -0.15
CA PRO A 59 -0.26 -9.39 -0.69
C PRO A 59 0.37 -8.82 -1.98
N GLY A 60 1.51 -9.37 -2.45
CA GLY A 60 2.16 -8.98 -3.71
C GLY A 60 1.67 -9.78 -4.91
N HIS A 61 2.53 -9.95 -5.93
CA HIS A 61 2.22 -10.66 -7.19
C HIS A 61 2.83 -12.05 -7.25
N ASN A 62 2.43 -12.84 -8.25
CA ASN A 62 3.04 -14.15 -8.50
C ASN A 62 4.53 -14.00 -8.92
N PRO A 63 5.38 -15.00 -8.66
CA PRO A 63 6.80 -14.94 -9.04
C PRO A 63 7.00 -14.91 -10.55
N THR A 64 7.80 -13.95 -11.05
CA THR A 64 8.16 -13.82 -12.47
C THR A 64 8.86 -15.09 -12.96
N GLU A 65 9.77 -15.65 -12.17
CA GLU A 65 10.48 -16.89 -12.50
C GLU A 65 9.50 -18.05 -12.68
N SER A 66 8.54 -18.19 -11.77
CA SER A 66 7.52 -19.24 -11.86
C SER A 66 6.58 -19.04 -13.05
N LEU A 67 6.25 -17.81 -13.44
CA LEU A 67 5.51 -17.55 -14.67
C LEU A 67 6.30 -18.01 -15.89
N VAL A 68 7.59 -17.65 -15.98
CA VAL A 68 8.44 -18.04 -17.11
C VAL A 68 8.55 -19.56 -17.23
N GLU A 69 8.77 -20.27 -16.11
CA GLU A 69 8.79 -21.74 -16.09
C GLU A 69 7.43 -22.34 -16.46
N MET A 70 6.32 -21.74 -16.00
CA MET A 70 4.96 -22.21 -16.32
C MET A 70 4.65 -22.17 -17.82
N LEU A 71 5.25 -21.25 -18.57
CA LEU A 71 5.04 -21.15 -20.02
C LEU A 71 5.90 -22.13 -20.83
N GLU A 72 6.89 -22.78 -20.23
CA GLU A 72 7.75 -23.73 -20.92
C GLU A 72 6.94 -24.94 -21.42
N GLY A 73 7.09 -25.29 -22.70
CA GLY A 73 6.32 -26.35 -23.35
C GLY A 73 4.90 -25.95 -23.77
N THR A 74 4.50 -24.69 -23.57
CA THR A 74 3.23 -24.13 -24.06
C THR A 74 3.46 -23.36 -25.37
N PRO A 75 2.41 -22.98 -26.14
CA PRO A 75 2.57 -22.13 -27.31
C PRO A 75 2.89 -20.66 -26.96
N PHE A 76 2.84 -20.31 -25.67
CA PHE A 76 3.11 -18.97 -25.18
C PHE A 76 4.56 -18.85 -24.72
N SER A 77 5.17 -17.68 -24.89
CA SER A 77 6.55 -17.46 -24.45
C SER A 77 6.76 -16.01 -24.00
N THR A 78 7.87 -15.79 -23.29
CA THR A 78 8.37 -14.47 -22.95
C THR A 78 9.81 -14.34 -23.44
N SER A 79 10.27 -13.12 -23.68
CA SER A 79 11.66 -12.84 -24.05
C SER A 79 12.57 -12.64 -22.83
N LEU A 80 12.22 -13.21 -21.66
CA LEU A 80 12.93 -12.99 -20.41
C LEU A 80 14.10 -13.98 -20.24
N ASP A 81 15.27 -13.44 -19.88
CA ASP A 81 16.47 -14.23 -19.59
C ASP A 81 16.41 -14.76 -18.15
N LYS A 82 16.28 -16.09 -18.01
CA LYS A 82 16.21 -16.79 -16.71
C LYS A 82 17.42 -16.47 -15.80
N LYS A 83 18.64 -16.33 -16.36
CA LYS A 83 19.86 -16.02 -15.59
C LYS A 83 19.82 -14.59 -15.06
N ARG A 84 19.32 -13.63 -15.86
CA ARG A 84 19.14 -12.24 -15.39
C ARG A 84 18.09 -12.17 -14.27
N LEU A 85 16.98 -12.89 -14.39
CA LEU A 85 15.98 -12.97 -13.32
C LEU A 85 16.60 -13.49 -12.01
N LEU A 86 17.36 -14.59 -12.05
CA LEU A 86 18.03 -15.12 -10.86
C LEU A 86 19.01 -14.12 -10.23
N ASN A 87 19.71 -13.32 -11.03
CA ASN A 87 20.59 -12.28 -10.49
C ASN A 87 19.80 -11.16 -9.78
N ILE A 88 18.66 -10.74 -10.34
CA ILE A 88 17.77 -9.75 -9.72
C ILE A 88 17.19 -10.31 -8.41
N LYS A 89 16.73 -11.57 -8.41
CA LYS A 89 16.27 -12.26 -7.20
C LYS A 89 17.33 -12.22 -6.11
N ARG A 90 18.55 -12.68 -6.42
CA ARG A 90 19.67 -12.71 -5.46
C ARG A 90 20.04 -11.33 -4.93
N HIS A 91 19.87 -10.27 -5.73
CA HIS A 91 20.06 -8.91 -5.28
C HIS A 91 19.03 -8.53 -4.22
N PHE A 92 17.74 -8.75 -4.50
CA PHE A 92 16.67 -8.42 -3.57
C PHE A 92 16.61 -9.34 -2.34
N ASP A 93 17.06 -10.59 -2.43
CA ASP A 93 17.24 -11.47 -1.26
C ASP A 93 18.19 -10.85 -0.21
N LYS A 94 19.19 -10.09 -0.63
CA LYS A 94 20.12 -9.38 0.27
C LYS A 94 19.50 -8.10 0.85
N ILE A 95 18.57 -7.47 0.13
CA ILE A 95 17.94 -6.21 0.54
C ILE A 95 16.77 -6.47 1.48
N ARG A 96 15.91 -7.45 1.17
CA ARG A 96 14.66 -7.71 1.89
C ARG A 96 14.82 -7.82 3.42
N PRO A 97 15.83 -8.51 3.97
CA PRO A 97 16.05 -8.59 5.42
C PRO A 97 16.19 -7.22 6.08
N ARG A 98 16.71 -6.21 5.36
CA ARG A 98 16.89 -4.87 5.91
C ARG A 98 15.57 -4.15 6.24
N TYR A 99 14.47 -4.64 5.69
CA TYR A 99 13.14 -4.04 5.82
C TYR A 99 12.19 -4.93 6.64
N GLN A 100 12.72 -5.86 7.45
CA GLN A 100 11.93 -6.83 8.20
C GLN A 100 10.82 -6.21 9.05
N GLN A 101 11.08 -5.04 9.68
CA GLN A 101 10.09 -4.32 10.49
C GLN A 101 8.86 -3.83 9.71
N PHE A 102 8.93 -3.77 8.37
CA PHE A 102 7.84 -3.33 7.50
C PHE A 102 7.16 -4.48 6.76
N LEU A 103 7.65 -5.72 6.92
CA LEU A 103 7.06 -6.86 6.24
C LEU A 103 5.68 -7.16 6.83
N SER A 104 4.76 -7.54 5.95
CA SER A 104 3.43 -8.00 6.36
C SER A 104 3.53 -9.28 7.18
N ASN A 105 2.63 -9.43 8.16
CA ASN A 105 2.43 -10.69 8.86
C ASN A 105 1.75 -11.76 7.99
N ILE A 106 1.21 -11.38 6.82
CA ILE A 106 0.66 -12.30 5.83
C ILE A 106 1.82 -12.92 5.06
N THR A 107 2.28 -14.08 5.50
CA THR A 107 3.45 -14.79 4.96
C THR A 107 3.11 -15.88 3.94
N GLY A 108 1.82 -16.10 3.65
CA GLY A 108 1.35 -17.19 2.80
C GLY A 108 0.04 -16.88 2.08
N VAL A 109 -0.80 -17.91 1.96
CA VAL A 109 -2.11 -17.82 1.32
C VAL A 109 -3.17 -17.46 2.36
N ASP A 110 -4.02 -16.50 2.01
CA ASP A 110 -5.20 -16.12 2.77
C ASP A 110 -6.45 -16.40 1.92
N THR A 111 -7.22 -17.41 2.34
CA THR A 111 -8.44 -17.84 1.66
C THR A 111 -9.70 -17.12 2.15
N GLU A 112 -9.66 -16.48 3.31
CA GLU A 112 -10.82 -15.73 3.84
C GLU A 112 -11.16 -14.52 2.96
N ILE A 113 -10.17 -14.03 2.20
CA ILE A 113 -10.34 -12.99 1.17
C ILE A 113 -11.40 -13.36 0.12
N PHE A 114 -11.62 -14.64 -0.17
CA PHE A 114 -12.68 -15.03 -1.10
C PHE A 114 -14.07 -14.58 -0.64
N GLU A 115 -14.29 -14.55 0.68
CA GLU A 115 -15.55 -14.14 1.29
C GLU A 115 -15.52 -12.66 1.66
N SER A 116 -14.46 -12.20 2.33
CA SER A 116 -14.40 -10.84 2.87
C SER A 116 -14.24 -9.77 1.77
N GLN A 117 -13.52 -10.10 0.69
CA GLN A 117 -13.11 -9.14 -0.36
C GLN A 117 -12.35 -7.91 0.18
N ILE A 118 -11.78 -8.00 1.38
CA ILE A 118 -11.06 -6.90 2.03
C ILE A 118 -9.58 -7.00 1.62
N PRO A 119 -9.00 -5.95 0.99
CA PRO A 119 -7.58 -5.97 0.65
C PRO A 119 -6.69 -6.07 1.90
N GLY A 120 -5.60 -6.84 1.85
CA GLY A 120 -4.71 -7.04 3.01
C GLY A 120 -4.12 -5.73 3.57
N GLY A 121 -3.81 -4.75 2.71
CA GLY A 121 -3.37 -3.41 3.15
C GLY A 121 -4.44 -2.60 3.89
N MET A 122 -5.72 -2.88 3.64
CA MET A 122 -6.84 -2.28 4.37
C MET A 122 -6.95 -2.88 5.78
N ILE A 123 -6.77 -4.20 5.92
CA ILE A 123 -6.80 -4.91 7.21
C ILE A 123 -5.74 -4.37 8.17
N SER A 124 -4.48 -4.32 7.72
CA SER A 124 -3.37 -3.83 8.56
C SER A 124 -3.57 -2.39 9.03
N ASN A 125 -4.17 -1.54 8.19
CA ASN A 125 -4.51 -0.18 8.58
C ASN A 125 -5.62 -0.13 9.64
N MET A 126 -6.69 -0.92 9.47
CA MET A 126 -7.78 -1.01 10.46
C MET A 126 -7.30 -1.55 11.81
N GLU A 127 -6.45 -2.59 11.82
CA GLU A 127 -5.82 -3.11 13.03
C GLU A 127 -5.02 -2.03 13.77
N ASN A 128 -4.24 -1.24 13.05
CA ASN A 128 -3.47 -0.14 13.63
C ASN A 128 -4.38 0.95 14.21
N GLN A 129 -5.46 1.33 13.51
CA GLN A 129 -6.46 2.28 14.01
C GLN A 129 -7.13 1.78 15.30
N LEU A 130 -7.56 0.51 15.34
CA LEU A 130 -8.15 -0.10 16.52
C LEU A 130 -7.16 -0.20 17.68
N ARG A 131 -5.90 -0.57 17.41
CA ARG A 131 -4.86 -0.67 18.44
C ARG A 131 -4.59 0.69 19.10
N GLN A 132 -4.52 1.77 18.31
CA GLN A 132 -4.36 3.13 18.83
C GLN A 132 -5.51 3.56 19.75
N GLN A 133 -6.70 2.99 19.54
CA GLN A 133 -7.89 3.26 20.36
C GLN A 133 -8.10 2.22 21.48
N GLY A 134 -7.15 1.29 21.71
CA GLY A 134 -7.28 0.23 22.71
C GLY A 134 -8.35 -0.84 22.38
N ALA A 135 -8.83 -0.89 21.14
CA ALA A 135 -9.95 -1.72 20.70
C ALA A 135 -9.54 -2.85 19.73
N ALA A 136 -8.28 -3.28 19.76
CA ALA A 136 -7.75 -4.29 18.82
C ALA A 136 -8.55 -5.62 18.82
N HIS A 137 -9.16 -5.98 19.96
CA HIS A 137 -9.99 -7.18 20.11
C HIS A 137 -11.29 -7.15 19.28
N ARG A 138 -11.68 -5.99 18.74
CA ARG A 138 -12.93 -5.78 17.98
C ARG A 138 -12.76 -5.90 16.46
N ILE A 139 -11.60 -6.37 16.00
CA ILE A 139 -11.31 -6.47 14.56
C ILE A 139 -12.36 -7.31 13.80
N HIS A 140 -12.81 -8.43 14.37
CA HIS A 140 -13.85 -9.27 13.74
C HIS A 140 -15.17 -8.51 13.54
N GLU A 141 -15.61 -7.71 14.52
CA GLU A 141 -16.81 -6.88 14.36
C GLU A 141 -16.66 -5.89 13.19
N VAL A 142 -15.47 -5.32 13.01
CA VAL A 142 -15.18 -4.40 11.90
C VAL A 142 -15.20 -5.12 10.56
N LEU A 143 -14.60 -6.31 10.47
CA LEU A 143 -14.58 -7.10 9.23
C LEU A 143 -16.00 -7.50 8.80
N GLU A 144 -16.90 -7.79 9.74
CA GLU A 144 -18.31 -8.03 9.44
C GLU A 144 -19.09 -6.78 9.02
N GLU A 145 -18.69 -5.61 9.53
CA GLU A 145 -19.37 -4.34 9.23
C GLU A 145 -18.98 -3.78 7.85
N VAL A 146 -17.76 -4.05 7.38
CA VAL A 146 -17.27 -3.57 6.07
C VAL A 146 -18.21 -3.94 4.90
N PRO A 147 -18.65 -5.21 4.71
CA PRO A 147 -19.60 -5.57 3.66
C PRO A 147 -20.94 -4.82 3.76
N ARG A 148 -21.41 -4.52 4.98
CA ARG A 148 -22.65 -3.77 5.21
C ARG A 148 -22.49 -2.32 4.78
N VAL A 149 -21.39 -1.68 5.19
CA VAL A 149 -21.06 -0.32 4.77
C VAL A 149 -20.88 -0.22 3.26
N ARG A 150 -20.18 -1.18 2.65
CA ARG A 150 -20.00 -1.25 1.20
C ARG A 150 -21.34 -1.36 0.46
N ARG A 151 -22.25 -2.22 0.92
CA ARG A 151 -23.60 -2.32 0.34
C ARG A 151 -24.34 -1.00 0.44
N ASP A 152 -24.36 -0.41 1.64
CA ASP A 152 -25.11 0.82 1.89
C ASP A 152 -24.54 2.00 1.05
N ALA A 153 -23.27 1.95 0.68
CA ALA A 153 -22.62 2.86 -0.25
C ALA A 153 -22.78 2.53 -1.75
N GLY A 154 -23.63 1.57 -2.13
CA GLY A 154 -23.87 1.23 -3.54
C GLY A 154 -22.78 0.33 -4.15
N TYR A 155 -22.15 -0.52 -3.35
CA TYR A 155 -21.13 -1.49 -3.80
C TYR A 155 -19.94 -0.88 -4.57
N PRO A 156 -19.25 0.16 -4.05
CA PRO A 156 -18.01 0.59 -4.65
C PRO A 156 -16.99 -0.57 -4.68
N PRO A 157 -16.17 -0.70 -5.73
CA PRO A 157 -15.01 -1.59 -5.70
C PRO A 157 -14.07 -1.18 -4.56
N LEU A 158 -13.65 -2.10 -3.69
CA LEU A 158 -12.79 -1.77 -2.56
C LEU A 158 -11.33 -1.60 -3.01
N VAL A 159 -11.04 -0.41 -3.54
CA VAL A 159 -9.70 0.05 -3.93
C VAL A 159 -9.50 1.49 -3.43
N THR A 160 -8.26 1.92 -3.27
CA THR A 160 -7.98 3.31 -2.86
C THR A 160 -8.66 4.29 -3.82
N PRO A 161 -9.40 5.30 -3.31
CA PRO A 161 -9.57 5.67 -1.90
C PRO A 161 -10.74 4.98 -1.16
N THR A 162 -11.66 4.36 -1.89
CA THR A 162 -12.92 3.83 -1.32
C THR A 162 -12.74 2.72 -0.29
N SER A 163 -11.70 1.89 -0.40
CA SER A 163 -11.40 0.86 0.61
C SER A 163 -11.12 1.49 1.98
N GLN A 164 -10.31 2.56 2.03
CA GLN A 164 -10.06 3.30 3.28
C GLN A 164 -11.35 3.97 3.79
N ILE A 165 -12.12 4.60 2.91
CA ILE A 165 -13.37 5.29 3.27
C ILE A 165 -14.36 4.33 3.93
N VAL A 166 -14.63 3.20 3.28
CA VAL A 166 -15.54 2.15 3.79
C VAL A 166 -14.98 1.53 5.08
N GLY A 167 -13.68 1.24 5.13
CA GLY A 167 -13.01 0.68 6.30
C GLY A 167 -13.09 1.57 7.53
N THR A 168 -12.73 2.84 7.39
CA THR A 168 -12.77 3.80 8.49
C THR A 168 -14.22 4.05 8.95
N GLN A 169 -15.19 4.10 8.04
CA GLN A 169 -16.60 4.19 8.44
C GLN A 169 -17.06 2.93 9.21
N ALA A 170 -16.60 1.73 8.82
CA ALA A 170 -16.90 0.50 9.56
C ALA A 170 -16.30 0.52 10.98
N VAL A 171 -15.06 1.00 11.14
CA VAL A 171 -14.44 1.22 12.45
C VAL A 171 -15.29 2.20 13.29
N PHE A 172 -15.73 3.32 12.70
CA PHE A 172 -16.61 4.29 13.38
C PHE A 172 -17.93 3.66 13.83
N ASN A 173 -18.56 2.87 12.95
CA ASN A 173 -19.81 2.18 13.25
C ASN A 173 -19.67 1.23 14.45
N VAL A 174 -18.57 0.47 14.50
CA VAL A 174 -18.28 -0.46 15.60
C VAL A 174 -17.97 0.31 16.89
N MET A 175 -17.17 1.37 16.82
CA MET A 175 -16.74 2.11 18.01
C MET A 175 -17.83 3.02 18.61
N MET A 176 -18.65 3.66 17.77
CA MET A 176 -19.58 4.71 18.18
C MET A 176 -21.05 4.32 18.04
N GLY A 177 -21.32 3.24 17.32
CA GLY A 177 -22.66 2.84 16.88
C GLY A 177 -22.89 3.19 15.42
N ARG A 178 -23.60 2.30 14.72
CA ARG A 178 -23.76 2.33 13.26
C ARG A 178 -24.35 3.65 12.77
N TYR A 179 -23.59 4.35 11.93
CA TYR A 179 -23.92 5.64 11.32
C TYR A 179 -24.35 6.77 12.27
N LYS A 180 -24.00 6.68 13.57
CA LYS A 180 -24.19 7.83 14.48
C LYS A 180 -23.35 9.03 14.07
N VAL A 181 -22.18 8.76 13.49
CA VAL A 181 -21.26 9.75 12.94
C VAL A 181 -20.79 9.24 11.58
N LEU A 182 -20.95 10.05 10.53
CA LEU A 182 -20.35 9.78 9.23
C LEU A 182 -18.96 10.43 9.17
N THR A 183 -17.98 9.74 8.62
CA THR A 183 -16.72 10.41 8.25
C THR A 183 -16.98 11.38 7.09
N GLY A 184 -16.15 12.42 6.96
CA GLY A 184 -16.30 13.41 5.90
C GLY A 184 -16.20 12.77 4.51
N GLU A 185 -15.23 11.87 4.33
CA GLU A 185 -15.00 11.16 3.08
C GLU A 185 -16.12 10.16 2.77
N PHE A 186 -16.72 9.51 3.77
CA PHE A 186 -17.88 8.65 3.56
C PHE A 186 -19.11 9.46 3.18
N ALA A 187 -19.35 10.61 3.82
CA ALA A 187 -20.41 11.52 3.41
C ALA A 187 -20.21 12.00 1.96
N ASP A 188 -19.00 12.37 1.57
CA ASP A 188 -18.67 12.77 0.20
C ASP A 188 -18.86 11.62 -0.82
N LEU A 189 -18.53 10.38 -0.47
CA LEU A 189 -18.85 9.19 -1.26
C LEU A 189 -20.37 9.01 -1.44
N MET A 190 -21.13 9.14 -0.35
CA MET A 190 -22.58 9.05 -0.39
C MET A 190 -23.23 10.15 -1.23
N LEU A 191 -22.61 11.32 -1.29
CA LEU A 191 -23.08 12.46 -2.08
C LEU A 191 -22.58 12.46 -3.53
N GLY A 192 -21.62 11.59 -3.89
CA GLY A 192 -21.19 11.40 -5.29
C GLY A 192 -19.93 12.18 -5.66
N TYR A 193 -19.24 12.77 -4.69
CA TYR A 193 -17.98 13.48 -4.90
C TYR A 193 -16.80 12.56 -5.24
N TYR A 194 -17.00 11.24 -5.21
CA TYR A 194 -16.08 10.23 -5.76
C TYR A 194 -16.58 9.59 -7.06
N GLY A 195 -17.68 10.09 -7.62
CA GLY A 195 -18.31 9.57 -8.84
C GLY A 195 -19.49 8.63 -8.57
N ALA A 196 -19.87 7.89 -9.62
CA ALA A 196 -20.99 6.95 -9.57
C ALA A 196 -20.56 5.60 -8.96
N THR A 197 -21.51 4.95 -8.29
CA THR A 197 -21.34 3.60 -7.73
C THR A 197 -22.15 2.60 -8.55
N ILE A 198 -21.81 1.31 -8.46
CA ILE A 198 -22.42 0.25 -9.29
C ILE A 198 -23.90 0.06 -8.92
N GLY A 199 -24.20 0.09 -7.62
CA GLY A 199 -25.54 -0.02 -7.08
C GLY A 199 -26.09 1.32 -6.59
N GLN A 200 -27.34 1.29 -6.14
CA GLN A 200 -27.94 2.45 -5.48
C GLN A 200 -27.38 2.62 -4.07
N ARG A 201 -27.08 3.86 -3.71
CA ARG A 201 -26.70 4.27 -2.35
C ARG A 201 -27.94 4.31 -1.46
N ASN A 202 -27.80 3.97 -0.18
CA ASN A 202 -28.90 4.03 0.78
C ASN A 202 -29.44 5.47 0.89
N PRO A 203 -30.72 5.73 0.53
CA PRO A 203 -31.29 7.08 0.49
C PRO A 203 -31.27 7.82 1.84
N GLU A 204 -31.50 7.12 2.94
CA GLU A 204 -31.50 7.71 4.29
C GLU A 204 -30.10 8.22 4.65
N LEU A 205 -29.06 7.46 4.30
CA LEU A 205 -27.68 7.86 4.52
C LEU A 205 -27.24 8.98 3.58
N VAL A 206 -27.78 9.06 2.36
CA VAL A 206 -27.55 10.21 1.47
C VAL A 206 -28.13 11.49 2.09
N GLN A 207 -29.34 11.43 2.66
CA GLN A 207 -29.95 12.56 3.35
C GLN A 207 -29.15 12.97 4.59
N LEU A 208 -28.71 12.00 5.40
CA LEU A 208 -27.86 12.24 6.56
C LEU A 208 -26.53 12.88 6.15
N ALA A 209 -25.88 12.37 5.10
CA ALA A 209 -24.64 12.93 4.56
C ALA A 209 -24.83 14.37 4.09
N ALA A 210 -25.93 14.66 3.38
CA ALA A 210 -26.23 16.01 2.89
C ALA A 210 -26.41 17.00 4.05
N ALA A 211 -27.14 16.60 5.10
CA ALA A 211 -27.35 17.41 6.29
C ALA A 211 -26.05 17.64 7.08
N GLN A 212 -25.24 16.60 7.27
CA GLN A 212 -23.99 16.67 8.03
C GLN A 212 -22.92 17.49 7.29
N ALA A 213 -22.71 17.21 6.01
CA ALA A 213 -21.68 17.88 5.20
C ALA A 213 -22.11 19.27 4.70
N LYS A 214 -23.42 19.60 4.79
CA LYS A 214 -24.02 20.79 4.20
C LYS A 214 -23.71 20.90 2.70
N LYS A 215 -23.75 19.75 2.01
CA LYS A 215 -23.48 19.60 0.57
C LYS A 215 -24.68 18.92 -0.09
N GLN A 216 -24.94 19.25 -1.35
CA GLN A 216 -25.97 18.58 -2.13
C GLN A 216 -25.39 17.34 -2.83
N PRO A 217 -26.19 16.27 -3.03
CA PRO A 217 -25.78 15.16 -3.87
C PRO A 217 -25.50 15.63 -5.31
N ILE A 218 -24.48 15.06 -5.93
CA ILE A 218 -24.11 15.33 -7.32
C ILE A 218 -24.14 14.05 -8.16
N THR A 219 -24.34 14.23 -9.46
CA THR A 219 -24.31 13.14 -10.47
C THR A 219 -23.36 13.43 -11.63
N CYS A 220 -22.83 14.66 -11.72
CA CYS A 220 -21.80 15.01 -12.69
C CYS A 220 -20.43 14.46 -12.27
N ARG A 221 -19.43 14.61 -13.15
CA ARG A 221 -18.04 14.30 -12.79
C ARG A 221 -17.59 15.32 -11.72
N PRO A 222 -17.14 14.91 -10.52
CA PRO A 222 -16.83 15.83 -9.42
C PRO A 222 -15.84 16.93 -9.80
N ALA A 223 -14.87 16.62 -10.66
CA ALA A 223 -13.88 17.55 -11.15
C ALA A 223 -14.44 18.66 -12.07
N ASP A 224 -15.68 18.56 -12.57
CA ASP A 224 -16.35 19.65 -13.27
C ASP A 224 -16.74 20.81 -12.33
N LEU A 225 -16.79 20.54 -11.03
CA LEU A 225 -17.10 21.52 -9.99
C LEU A 225 -15.84 22.19 -9.41
N LEU A 226 -14.65 21.71 -9.78
CA LEU A 226 -13.38 22.25 -9.32
C LEU A 226 -12.93 23.37 -10.26
N LYS A 227 -12.47 24.48 -9.68
CA LYS A 227 -11.82 25.55 -10.46
C LYS A 227 -10.38 25.14 -10.75
N PRO A 228 -9.81 25.55 -11.90
CA PRO A 228 -8.37 25.41 -12.12
C PRO A 228 -7.58 26.09 -10.99
N GLU A 229 -6.67 25.34 -10.36
CA GLU A 229 -5.97 25.76 -9.13
C GLU A 229 -4.44 25.87 -9.30
N TRP A 230 -3.92 25.67 -10.52
CA TRP A 230 -2.46 25.66 -10.79
C TRP A 230 -1.74 26.91 -10.28
N GLU A 231 -2.24 28.11 -10.62
CA GLU A 231 -1.56 29.37 -10.25
C GLU A 231 -1.57 29.61 -8.73
N GLU A 232 -2.65 29.23 -8.05
CA GLU A 232 -2.75 29.31 -6.59
C GLU A 232 -1.77 28.34 -5.92
N LEU A 233 -1.78 27.07 -6.35
CA LEU A 233 -0.89 26.04 -5.82
C LEU A 233 0.58 26.34 -6.10
N ARG A 234 0.89 26.85 -7.30
CA ARG A 234 2.25 27.27 -7.66
C ARG A 234 2.75 28.40 -6.77
N SER A 235 1.91 29.41 -6.56
CA SER A 235 2.25 30.53 -5.67
C SER A 235 2.49 30.06 -4.23
N ALA A 236 1.64 29.17 -3.71
CA ALA A 236 1.78 28.59 -2.38
C ALA A 236 3.02 27.68 -2.24
N ALA A 237 3.30 26.86 -3.25
CA ALA A 237 4.45 25.98 -3.27
C ALA A 237 5.77 26.75 -3.30
N ILE A 238 5.89 27.78 -4.16
CA ILE A 238 7.10 28.61 -4.27
C ILE A 238 7.37 29.37 -2.97
N ALA A 239 6.32 29.74 -2.23
CA ALA A 239 6.45 30.36 -0.91
C ALA A 239 6.98 29.40 0.17
N CYS A 240 6.96 28.08 -0.07
CA CYS A 240 7.46 27.10 0.89
C CYS A 240 9.00 27.07 0.91
N LYS A 241 9.58 27.14 2.11
CA LYS A 241 11.03 27.03 2.32
C LYS A 241 11.56 25.71 1.74
N GLY A 242 12.55 25.79 0.86
CA GLY A 242 13.22 24.63 0.25
C GLY A 242 12.58 24.12 -1.05
N CYS A 243 11.45 24.71 -1.47
CA CYS A 243 10.92 24.53 -2.82
C CYS A 243 11.93 25.10 -3.82
N ASN A 244 12.20 24.36 -4.91
CA ASN A 244 13.14 24.77 -5.95
C ASN A 244 12.46 25.51 -7.12
N GLY A 245 11.14 25.68 -7.06
CA GLY A 245 10.34 26.38 -8.07
C GLY A 245 10.07 25.59 -9.36
N THR A 246 10.45 24.31 -9.43
CA THR A 246 10.11 23.46 -10.58
C THR A 246 8.68 22.97 -10.51
N ASP A 247 8.13 22.59 -11.67
CA ASP A 247 6.77 22.06 -11.76
C ASP A 247 6.62 20.76 -10.94
N GLU A 248 7.69 19.99 -10.74
CA GLU A 248 7.67 18.79 -9.89
C GLU A 248 7.47 19.12 -8.40
N ASP A 249 8.09 20.18 -7.88
CA ASP A 249 7.85 20.62 -6.50
C ASP A 249 6.43 21.21 -6.36
N VAL A 250 5.94 21.93 -7.39
CA VAL A 250 4.55 22.40 -7.42
C VAL A 250 3.56 21.23 -7.42
N LEU A 251 3.78 20.21 -8.25
CA LEU A 251 2.94 18.99 -8.28
C LEU A 251 3.04 18.19 -6.98
N THR A 252 4.22 18.12 -6.37
CA THR A 252 4.39 17.47 -5.06
C THR A 252 3.58 18.21 -3.98
N TYR A 253 3.59 19.54 -4.01
CA TYR A 253 2.76 20.37 -3.13
C TYR A 253 1.27 20.20 -3.41
N ALA A 254 0.86 20.18 -4.69
CA ALA A 254 -0.53 19.97 -5.09
C ALA A 254 -1.10 18.66 -4.54
N MET A 255 -0.31 17.57 -4.61
CA MET A 255 -0.73 16.26 -4.11
C MET A 255 -0.74 16.18 -2.57
N PHE A 256 0.22 16.85 -1.91
CA PHE A 256 0.42 16.71 -0.47
C PHE A 256 0.78 18.05 0.22
N PRO A 257 -0.13 19.04 0.26
CA PRO A 257 0.20 20.40 0.71
C PRO A 257 0.63 20.47 2.18
N GLN A 258 0.25 19.49 3.00
CA GLN A 258 0.64 19.37 4.41
C GLN A 258 1.99 18.66 4.62
N VAL A 259 2.43 17.85 3.66
CA VAL A 259 3.66 17.03 3.77
C VAL A 259 4.81 17.68 3.01
N ALA A 260 4.52 18.21 1.83
CA ALA A 260 5.51 18.79 0.92
C ALA A 260 6.37 19.88 1.56
N PRO A 261 5.85 20.85 2.35
CA PRO A 261 6.69 21.89 2.96
C PRO A 261 7.78 21.33 3.87
N LYS A 262 7.45 20.30 4.67
CA LYS A 262 8.43 19.62 5.53
C LYS A 262 9.44 18.83 4.71
N PHE A 263 9.00 18.15 3.67
CA PHE A 263 9.87 17.43 2.75
C PHE A 263 10.89 18.38 2.10
N PHE A 264 10.42 19.48 1.50
CA PHE A 264 11.26 20.50 0.87
C PHE A 264 12.29 21.08 1.83
N ALA A 265 11.87 21.44 3.04
CA ALA A 265 12.76 21.99 4.05
C ALA A 265 13.92 21.04 4.43
N THR A 266 13.69 19.72 4.41
CA THR A 266 14.68 18.70 4.81
C THR A 266 15.38 18.00 3.63
N ARG A 267 14.97 18.23 2.38
CA ARG A 267 15.48 17.50 1.20
C ARG A 267 17.01 17.58 1.04
N HIS A 268 17.59 18.73 1.38
CA HIS A 268 19.04 18.96 1.30
C HIS A 268 19.85 18.09 2.28
N GLU A 269 19.22 17.49 3.28
CA GLU A 269 19.84 16.52 4.20
C GLU A 269 20.13 15.17 3.53
N GLY A 270 19.61 14.95 2.32
CA GLY A 270 19.77 13.71 1.56
C GLY A 270 18.69 12.67 1.84
N PRO A 271 18.78 11.50 1.17
CA PRO A 271 17.77 10.45 1.27
C PRO A 271 17.78 9.81 2.67
N LYS A 272 16.60 9.61 3.25
CA LYS A 272 16.44 8.86 4.50
C LYS A 272 16.44 7.35 4.21
N ASN A 273 17.43 6.63 4.73
CA ASN A 273 17.46 5.17 4.65
C ASN A 273 16.67 4.57 5.82
N LEU A 274 15.56 3.88 5.52
CA LEU A 274 14.72 3.20 6.51
C LEU A 274 15.14 1.74 6.77
N GLY A 275 16.02 1.20 5.93
CA GLY A 275 16.50 -0.18 6.03
C GLY A 275 17.54 -0.33 7.13
N ARG A 276 17.30 -1.23 8.07
CA ARG A 276 18.21 -1.58 9.17
C ARG A 276 18.94 -2.86 8.81
N ASP A 277 20.26 -2.90 8.90
CA ASP A 277 20.96 -4.18 8.70
C ASP A 277 20.44 -5.21 9.72
N PRO A 278 20.14 -6.45 9.28
CA PRO A 278 19.66 -7.48 10.19
C PRO A 278 20.70 -7.67 11.30
N GLU A 279 20.25 -7.70 12.56
CA GLU A 279 21.14 -7.97 13.68
C GLU A 279 21.87 -9.29 13.41
N ALA A 280 23.21 -9.28 13.53
CA ALA A 280 23.97 -10.51 13.48
C ALA A 280 23.39 -11.45 14.52
N ALA A 281 23.01 -12.67 14.12
CA ALA A 281 22.55 -13.68 15.04
C ALA A 281 23.51 -13.71 16.23
N PRO A 282 23.02 -13.67 17.49
CA PRO A 282 23.90 -13.71 18.64
C PRO A 282 24.82 -14.92 18.45
N PRO A 283 26.15 -14.75 18.62
CA PRO A 283 27.05 -15.87 18.47
C PRO A 283 26.55 -16.99 19.39
N ALA A 284 26.45 -18.21 18.87
CA ALA A 284 26.16 -19.38 19.67
C ALA A 284 27.02 -19.29 20.93
N ALA A 285 26.40 -19.36 22.11
CA ALA A 285 27.04 -19.08 23.39
C ALA A 285 28.27 -20.00 23.59
N GLY A 286 29.43 -19.52 23.17
CA GLY A 286 30.72 -20.03 23.57
C GLY A 286 31.08 -19.47 24.95
N PRO A 287 31.94 -20.14 25.72
CA PRO A 287 32.23 -19.76 27.09
C PRO A 287 32.73 -18.30 27.16
N SER A 288 32.06 -17.50 27.98
CA SER A 288 32.33 -16.08 28.18
C SER A 288 33.76 -15.85 28.68
N ALA A 289 34.55 -15.11 27.90
CA ALA A 289 35.65 -14.31 28.41
C ALA A 289 35.48 -12.87 27.87
N ASN A 290 35.38 -11.91 28.77
CA ASN A 290 35.44 -10.45 28.56
C ASN A 290 34.10 -9.69 28.38
N GLY A 291 33.50 -9.32 29.52
CA GLY A 291 33.12 -7.93 29.87
C GLY A 291 32.41 -7.06 28.83
N LYS A 292 31.23 -7.46 28.33
CA LYS A 292 30.31 -6.57 27.61
C LYS A 292 29.11 -6.23 28.49
N GLY A 293 29.10 -5.01 29.03
CA GLY A 293 27.98 -4.42 29.76
C GLY A 293 27.95 -2.89 29.56
N PRO A 294 26.84 -2.21 29.92
CA PRO A 294 26.71 -0.76 29.78
C PRO A 294 27.82 -0.01 30.55
N VAL A 295 28.22 1.16 30.04
CA VAL A 295 29.26 2.00 30.65
C VAL A 295 28.73 2.57 31.98
N MET A 296 29.24 2.08 33.11
CA MET A 296 28.78 2.47 34.46
C MET A 296 29.60 3.60 35.09
N ALA A 297 30.70 4.01 34.46
CA ALA A 297 31.62 5.03 34.99
C ALA A 297 32.24 5.85 33.85
N ARG A 298 32.85 7.00 34.16
CA ARG A 298 33.55 7.85 33.19
C ARG A 298 34.75 7.10 32.59
N VAL A 299 34.78 6.97 31.27
CA VAL A 299 35.88 6.34 30.52
C VAL A 299 36.50 7.35 29.56
N VAL A 300 37.84 7.36 29.49
CA VAL A 300 38.61 8.25 28.59
C VAL A 300 39.25 7.40 27.50
N TYR A 301 39.05 7.81 26.24
CA TYR A 301 39.65 7.23 25.05
C TYR A 301 40.57 8.24 24.39
N ASP A 302 41.73 7.77 23.92
CA ASP A 302 42.56 8.50 22.98
C ASP A 302 42.24 7.99 21.57
N VAL A 303 41.64 8.85 20.74
CA VAL A 303 41.23 8.50 19.37
C VAL A 303 42.11 9.24 18.39
N THR A 304 42.90 8.51 17.63
CA THR A 304 43.77 9.06 16.58
C THR A 304 43.05 9.01 15.24
N ILE A 305 42.96 10.15 14.56
CA ILE A 305 42.44 10.28 13.20
C ILE A 305 43.48 11.02 12.36
N GLY A 306 44.01 10.35 11.34
CA GLY A 306 45.22 10.83 10.66
C GLY A 306 46.42 10.87 11.62
N GLU A 307 47.16 11.97 11.64
CA GLU A 307 48.32 12.15 12.55
C GLU A 307 47.97 12.85 13.87
N ARG A 308 46.68 13.13 14.14
CA ARG A 308 46.25 13.84 15.36
C ARG A 308 45.46 12.95 16.30
N THR A 309 45.88 12.93 17.56
CA THR A 309 45.19 12.22 18.65
C THR A 309 44.30 13.17 19.44
N HIS A 310 43.05 12.76 19.66
CA HIS A 310 42.04 13.52 20.40
C HIS A 310 41.60 12.73 21.63
N LYS A 311 41.51 13.39 22.80
CA LYS A 311 40.91 12.80 23.99
C LYS A 311 39.40 12.90 23.94
N VAL A 312 38.72 11.76 23.91
CA VAL A 312 37.26 11.66 24.00
C VAL A 312 36.89 11.06 25.34
N ILE A 313 35.94 11.68 26.03
CA ILE A 313 35.47 11.20 27.33
C ILE A 313 34.00 10.82 27.20
N VAL A 314 33.68 9.60 27.57
CA VAL A 314 32.31 9.06 27.60
C VAL A 314 31.93 8.83 29.05
N ALA A 315 30.76 9.34 29.45
CA ALA A 315 30.20 9.15 30.78
C ALA A 315 28.74 8.70 30.67
N PRO A 316 28.19 8.02 31.70
CA PRO A 316 26.77 7.67 31.73
C PRO A 316 25.90 8.94 31.63
N ALA A 317 24.77 8.86 30.92
CA ALA A 317 23.79 9.94 30.90
C ALA A 317 23.23 10.15 32.32
N GLN A 318 23.13 11.40 32.77
CA GLN A 318 22.44 11.76 34.02
C GLN A 318 20.93 11.66 33.88
#